data_AF-A0A9W3NVX9-F1
#
_entry.id   AF-A0A9W3NVX9-F1
#
_cell.length_a   1.000
_cell.length_b   1.000
_cell.length_c   1.000
_cell.angle_alpha   90.00
_cell.angle_beta   90.00
_cell.angle_gamma   90.00
#
_symmetry.space_group_name_H-M   'P 1'
#
loop_
_entity.id
_entity.type
_entity.pdbx_description
1 polymer ?
#
loop_
_entity_poly.entity_id
_entity_poly.type
_entity_poly.pdbx_seq_one_letter_code
_entity_poly.pdbx_strand_id
1 'polypeptide(L)'
;MLQSFKKEASYAFSSVGGTVVTKIPQGELIEAYYKFAKSKDGSKGKTGEIAKESRKVAQTLEAARAQQRTVIESVESGEVALKTTKRKGNYGEMKMDDFFESQTYTRISDDRVLTLDQKIVKGIDGIYENSSPPPKYVIAEAKYNTAQLSNTKDGKQMSETWIDGSRRLESTVGEEMADKIREEMLLNPENVQNILINVDKDGNVVKSILDSSGKKIIE
;
A
#
# COMPACT_ATOMS: atom_id res chain seq x y z
N MET A 1 -28.50 -11.76 20.92
CA MET A 1 -27.96 -10.39 21.10
C MET A 1 -26.50 -10.38 20.65
N LEU A 2 -26.24 -9.99 19.40
CA LEU A 2 -24.88 -9.66 18.96
C LEU A 2 -24.58 -8.25 19.46
N GLN A 3 -23.72 -8.12 20.46
CA GLN A 3 -23.16 -6.82 20.81
C GLN A 3 -21.97 -6.54 19.91
N SER A 4 -22.00 -5.36 19.29
CA SER A 4 -20.97 -4.77 18.44
C SER A 4 -19.62 -4.67 19.18
N PHE A 5 -18.55 -5.15 18.56
CA PHE A 5 -17.20 -4.74 18.92
C PHE A 5 -16.76 -3.61 17.98
N LYS A 6 -16.96 -2.36 18.43
CA LYS A 6 -16.07 -1.26 18.07
C LYS A 6 -14.79 -1.43 18.88
N LYS A 7 -13.60 -1.40 18.27
CA LYS A 7 -12.36 -0.80 18.83
C LYS A 7 -11.16 -0.94 17.90
N GLU A 8 -10.75 0.21 17.37
CA GLU A 8 -9.37 0.67 17.18
C GLU A 8 -8.34 -0.11 18.06
N ALA A 9 -7.30 -0.67 17.42
CA ALA A 9 -6.14 -1.33 18.03
C ALA A 9 -6.41 -2.53 18.99
N SER A 10 -6.06 -3.74 18.55
CA SER A 10 -6.13 -4.95 19.37
C SER A 10 -4.82 -5.20 20.12
N TYR A 11 -4.86 -5.09 21.45
CA TYR A 11 -3.79 -5.50 22.36
C TYR A 11 -4.02 -6.95 22.83
N ALA A 12 -2.97 -7.77 22.92
CA ALA A 12 -3.03 -9.08 23.56
C ALA A 12 -2.94 -8.93 25.08
N PHE A 13 -3.89 -9.52 25.81
CA PHE A 13 -3.89 -9.56 27.27
C PHE A 13 -3.46 -10.95 27.76
N SER A 14 -2.45 -11.00 28.61
CA SER A 14 -2.12 -12.21 29.37
C SER A 14 -3.25 -12.54 30.34
N SER A 15 -3.64 -13.83 30.42
CA SER A 15 -4.57 -14.35 31.42
C SER A 15 -4.02 -14.32 32.85
N VAL A 16 -2.77 -13.87 33.04
CA VAL A 16 -2.15 -13.61 34.33
C VAL A 16 -1.69 -12.14 34.34
N GLY A 17 -2.43 -11.27 35.03
CA GLY A 17 -1.92 -9.98 35.51
C GLY A 17 -2.06 -8.75 34.61
N GLY A 18 -2.87 -8.76 33.55
CA GLY A 18 -3.43 -7.53 32.94
C GLY A 18 -2.45 -6.47 32.41
N THR A 19 -1.17 -6.82 32.22
CA THR A 19 -0.16 -5.89 31.70
C THR A 19 0.01 -6.10 30.20
N VAL A 20 -0.07 -5.01 29.42
CA VAL A 20 0.13 -5.02 27.96
C VAL A 20 1.59 -5.33 27.65
N VAL A 21 1.83 -6.40 26.91
CA VAL A 21 3.18 -6.78 26.45
C VAL A 21 3.11 -7.03 24.94
N THR A 22 3.73 -6.13 24.17
CA THR A 22 4.05 -6.19 22.73
C THR A 22 2.94 -5.97 21.67
N LYS A 23 3.28 -5.12 20.68
CA LYS A 23 2.55 -4.87 19.43
C LYS A 23 2.79 -6.05 18.49
N ILE A 24 1.74 -6.79 18.15
CA ILE A 24 1.84 -7.94 17.24
C ILE A 24 1.85 -7.41 15.79
N PRO A 25 2.87 -7.76 14.98
CA PRO A 25 2.88 -7.44 13.56
C PRO A 25 1.65 -8.02 12.85
N GLN A 26 1.02 -7.28 11.93
CA GLN A 26 -0.20 -7.73 11.23
C GLN A 26 -0.07 -9.11 10.57
N GLY A 27 1.14 -9.48 10.12
CA GLY A 27 1.42 -10.80 9.54
C GLY A 27 1.12 -11.96 10.50
N GLU A 28 1.40 -11.80 11.81
CA GLU A 28 1.13 -12.83 12.81
C GLU A 28 -0.37 -12.96 13.13
N LEU A 29 -1.12 -11.85 13.04
CA LEU A 29 -2.58 -11.85 13.21
C LEU A 29 -3.29 -12.57 12.07
N ILE A 30 -2.81 -12.37 10.84
CA ILE A 30 -3.30 -13.08 9.66
C ILE A 30 -3.02 -14.58 9.79
N GLU A 31 -1.81 -14.95 10.22
CA GLU A 31 -1.46 -16.36 10.46
C GLU A 31 -2.32 -17.00 11.55
N ALA A 32 -2.60 -16.28 12.65
CA ALA A 32 -3.47 -16.73 13.72
C ALA A 32 -4.93 -16.90 13.27
N TYR A 33 -5.46 -15.96 12.47
CA TYR A 33 -6.79 -16.06 11.88
C TYR A 33 -6.92 -17.29 10.96
N TYR A 34 -5.90 -17.56 10.14
CA TYR A 34 -5.88 -18.75 9.28
C TYR A 34 -5.69 -20.06 10.05
N LYS A 35 -4.91 -20.07 11.14
CA LYS A 35 -4.82 -21.23 12.05
C LYS A 35 -6.17 -21.52 12.71
N PHE A 36 -6.92 -20.48 13.09
CA PHE A 36 -8.28 -20.62 13.62
C PHE A 36 -9.26 -21.17 12.57
N ALA A 37 -9.24 -20.66 11.35
CA ALA A 37 -10.09 -21.14 10.25
C ALA A 37 -9.83 -22.62 9.90
N LYS A 38 -8.58 -23.09 9.99
CA LYS A 38 -8.22 -24.51 9.81
C LYS A 38 -8.78 -25.44 10.89
N SER A 39 -9.13 -24.93 12.07
CA SER A 39 -9.69 -25.76 13.14
C SER A 39 -11.14 -26.17 12.87
N LYS A 40 -11.82 -25.53 11.90
CA LYS A 40 -13.19 -25.84 11.52
C LYS A 40 -13.27 -26.29 10.05
N ASP A 41 -13.39 -27.61 9.91
CA ASP A 41 -13.81 -28.37 8.73
C ASP A 41 -12.86 -28.55 7.54
N GLY A 42 -12.58 -29.83 7.28
CA GLY A 42 -11.90 -30.33 6.11
C GLY A 42 -12.84 -30.46 4.91
N SER A 43 -12.31 -30.15 3.73
CA SER A 43 -12.82 -30.63 2.45
C SER A 43 -11.64 -30.72 1.48
N LYS A 44 -11.21 -31.95 1.21
CA LYS A 44 -9.99 -32.32 0.45
C LYS A 44 -10.30 -32.35 -1.05
N GLY A 45 -9.49 -31.66 -1.85
CA GLY A 45 -9.54 -31.69 -3.32
C GLY A 45 -9.03 -30.38 -3.92
N LYS A 46 -9.94 -29.46 -4.27
CA LYS A 46 -9.60 -28.16 -4.88
C LYS A 46 -9.14 -27.10 -3.87
N THR A 47 -9.66 -27.15 -2.64
CA THR A 47 -9.32 -26.21 -1.56
C THR A 47 -7.86 -26.32 -1.14
N GLY A 48 -7.25 -27.51 -1.28
CA GLY A 48 -5.86 -27.76 -0.89
C GLY A 48 -4.84 -27.09 -1.83
N GLU A 49 -5.10 -27.09 -3.14
CA GLU A 49 -4.26 -26.44 -4.16
C GLU A 49 -4.39 -24.93 -4.09
N ILE A 50 -5.63 -24.41 -4.03
CA ILE A 50 -5.88 -22.97 -3.82
C ILE A 50 -5.22 -22.49 -2.53
N ALA A 51 -5.35 -23.22 -1.42
CA ALA A 51 -4.70 -22.87 -0.17
C ALA A 51 -3.17 -22.99 -0.22
N LYS A 52 -2.60 -23.77 -1.14
CA LYS A 52 -1.14 -23.84 -1.36
C LYS A 52 -0.67 -22.64 -2.18
N GLU A 53 -1.42 -22.27 -3.22
CA GLU A 53 -1.12 -21.09 -4.05
C GLU A 53 -1.25 -19.80 -3.24
N SER A 54 -2.34 -19.61 -2.50
CA SER A 54 -2.52 -18.45 -1.61
C SER A 54 -1.39 -18.35 -0.57
N ARG A 55 -0.90 -19.49 -0.05
CA ARG A 55 0.26 -19.50 0.85
C ARG A 55 1.54 -19.04 0.16
N LYS A 56 1.80 -19.51 -1.06
CA LYS A 56 2.98 -19.12 -1.84
C LYS A 56 2.95 -17.63 -2.19
N VAL A 57 1.77 -17.11 -2.59
CA VAL A 57 1.55 -15.69 -2.85
C VAL A 57 1.82 -14.86 -1.59
N ALA A 58 1.24 -15.25 -0.44
CA ALA A 58 1.47 -14.56 0.83
C ALA A 58 2.96 -14.57 1.24
N GLN A 59 3.65 -15.70 1.08
CA GLN A 59 5.09 -15.78 1.34
C GLN A 59 5.92 -14.89 0.41
N THR A 60 5.53 -14.79 -0.86
CA THR A 60 6.20 -13.93 -1.85
C THR A 60 5.99 -12.46 -1.51
N LEU A 61 4.79 -12.08 -1.09
CA LEU A 61 4.47 -10.71 -0.67
C LEU A 61 5.23 -10.32 0.60
N GLU A 62 5.26 -11.18 1.62
CA GLU A 62 6.03 -10.92 2.84
C GLU A 62 7.53 -10.82 2.56
N ALA A 63 8.07 -11.66 1.67
CA ALA A 63 9.47 -11.54 1.23
C ALA A 63 9.74 -10.21 0.52
N ALA A 64 8.83 -9.75 -0.34
CA ALA A 64 8.95 -8.46 -1.03
C ALA A 64 8.94 -7.28 -0.04
N ARG A 65 8.03 -7.29 0.94
CA ARG A 65 7.96 -6.28 2.01
C ARG A 65 9.21 -6.28 2.88
N ALA A 66 9.67 -7.46 3.29
CA ALA A 66 10.91 -7.60 4.06
C ALA A 66 12.12 -7.05 3.28
N GLN A 67 12.20 -7.34 1.98
CA GLN A 67 13.25 -6.80 1.12
C GLN A 67 13.21 -5.28 1.05
N GLN A 68 12.03 -4.67 0.87
CA GLN A 68 11.89 -3.21 0.89
C GLN A 68 12.36 -2.62 2.22
N ARG A 69 11.98 -3.22 3.35
CA ARG A 69 12.42 -2.77 4.68
C ARG A 69 13.93 -2.84 4.87
N THR A 70 14.58 -3.92 4.46
CA THR A 70 16.04 -4.01 4.50
C THR A 70 16.70 -2.91 3.68
N VAL A 71 16.17 -2.60 2.50
CA VAL A 71 16.70 -1.51 1.65
C VAL A 71 16.45 -0.15 2.31
N ILE A 72 15.27 0.09 2.88
CA ILE A 72 14.95 1.32 3.61
C ILE A 72 15.89 1.51 4.80
N GLU A 73 16.08 0.49 5.63
CA GLU A 73 16.98 0.51 6.79
C GLU A 73 18.43 0.82 6.39
N SER A 74 18.92 0.27 5.28
CA SER A 74 20.27 0.58 4.77
C SER A 74 20.44 2.05 4.36
N VAL A 75 19.36 2.69 3.90
CA VAL A 75 19.39 4.12 3.56
C VAL A 75 19.30 4.98 4.82
N GLU A 76 18.41 4.62 5.74
CA GLU A 76 18.14 5.40 6.97
C GLU A 76 19.29 5.29 7.99
N SER A 77 20.03 4.18 8.00
CA SER A 77 21.25 4.03 8.80
C SER A 77 22.45 4.81 8.25
N GLY A 78 22.36 5.32 7.02
CA GLY A 78 23.44 5.98 6.30
C GLY A 78 24.42 5.04 5.60
N GLU A 79 24.21 3.72 5.64
CA GLU A 79 25.03 2.74 4.90
C GLU A 79 24.97 2.98 3.38
N VAL A 80 23.78 3.30 2.85
CA VAL A 80 23.55 3.52 1.42
C VAL A 80 23.06 4.94 1.15
N ALA A 81 23.87 5.72 0.42
CA ALA A 81 23.50 7.07 0.00
C ALA A 81 22.61 7.11 -1.26
N LEU A 82 21.57 7.96 -1.23
CA LEU A 82 20.67 8.26 -2.35
C LEU A 82 21.26 9.29 -3.33
N LYS A 83 22.33 8.92 -4.03
CA LYS A 83 23.09 9.86 -4.89
C LYS A 83 22.39 10.24 -6.20
N THR A 84 21.55 9.37 -6.75
CA THR A 84 20.92 9.57 -8.07
C THR A 84 19.43 9.84 -7.96
N THR A 85 18.85 10.53 -8.94
CA THR A 85 17.40 10.74 -9.02
C THR A 85 16.63 9.42 -9.07
N LYS A 86 17.18 8.40 -9.75
CA LYS A 86 16.65 7.03 -9.78
C LYS A 86 16.54 6.44 -8.37
N ARG A 87 17.64 6.42 -7.60
CA ARG A 87 17.63 5.87 -6.24
C ARG A 87 16.68 6.64 -5.32
N LYS A 88 16.60 7.97 -5.47
CA LYS A 88 15.66 8.81 -4.72
C LYS A 88 14.19 8.48 -5.03
N GLY A 89 13.86 8.27 -6.31
CA GLY A 89 12.52 7.85 -6.73
C GLY A 89 12.15 6.49 -6.14
N ASN A 90 12.98 5.48 -6.39
CA ASN A 90 12.76 4.12 -5.88
C ASN A 90 12.65 4.07 -4.35
N TYR A 91 13.47 4.83 -3.63
CA TYR A 91 13.37 4.95 -2.18
C TYR A 91 12.03 5.55 -1.74
N GLY A 92 11.56 6.60 -2.42
CA GLY A 92 10.26 7.20 -2.16
C GLY A 92 9.11 6.21 -2.33
N GLU A 93 9.13 5.41 -3.40
CA GLU A 93 8.11 4.39 -3.66
C GLU A 93 8.12 3.29 -2.59
N MET A 94 9.29 2.81 -2.18
CA MET A 94 9.40 1.81 -1.11
C MET A 94 8.90 2.35 0.24
N LYS A 95 9.21 3.61 0.57
CA LYS A 95 8.70 4.28 1.78
C LYS A 95 7.18 4.49 1.74
N MET A 96 6.63 4.75 0.55
CA MET A 96 5.19 4.83 0.33
C MET A 96 4.51 3.47 0.55
N ASP A 97 5.07 2.39 0.00
CA ASP A 97 4.57 1.03 0.24
C ASP A 97 4.59 0.68 1.73
N ASP A 98 5.72 0.89 2.43
CA ASP A 98 5.80 0.60 3.87
C ASP A 98 4.83 1.47 4.70
N PHE A 99 4.62 2.74 4.31
CA PHE A 99 3.64 3.60 4.95
C PHE A 99 2.21 3.03 4.86
N PHE A 100 1.76 2.63 3.67
CA PHE A 100 0.40 2.11 3.51
C PHE A 100 0.25 0.69 4.07
N GLU A 101 1.20 -0.20 3.81
CA GLU A 101 1.12 -1.61 4.20
C GLU A 101 1.43 -1.86 5.68
N SER A 102 1.96 -0.87 6.41
CA SER A 102 1.98 -0.89 7.88
C SER A 102 0.62 -0.55 8.51
N GLN A 103 -0.36 -0.13 7.70
CA GLN A 103 -1.74 0.19 8.09
C GLN A 103 -2.71 -0.89 7.57
N THR A 104 -3.93 -0.52 7.21
CA THR A 104 -4.99 -1.46 6.77
C THR A 104 -5.01 -1.70 5.26
N TYR A 105 -3.98 -1.24 4.55
CA TYR A 105 -3.90 -1.25 3.09
C TYR A 105 -3.09 -2.42 2.55
N THR A 106 -3.51 -2.94 1.40
CA THR A 106 -2.76 -3.92 0.60
C THR A 106 -2.53 -3.35 -0.79
N ARG A 107 -1.28 -3.39 -1.28
CA ARG A 107 -0.96 -2.95 -2.66
C ARG A 107 -1.60 -3.91 -3.67
N ILE A 108 -2.32 -3.34 -4.64
CA ILE A 108 -2.99 -4.08 -5.73
C ILE A 108 -2.35 -3.82 -7.12
N SER A 109 -1.35 -2.95 -7.21
CA SER A 109 -0.58 -2.73 -8.43
C SER A 109 0.61 -3.70 -8.56
N ASP A 110 1.00 -4.00 -9.81
CA ASP A 110 1.97 -5.06 -10.14
C ASP A 110 3.45 -4.62 -10.15
N ASP A 111 3.71 -3.32 -10.21
CA ASP A 111 5.00 -2.70 -10.51
C ASP A 111 5.89 -2.39 -9.29
N ARG A 112 5.80 -3.20 -8.23
CA ARG A 112 6.46 -2.93 -6.94
C ARG A 112 7.97 -2.73 -7.11
N VAL A 113 8.50 -1.67 -6.50
CA VAL A 113 9.94 -1.40 -6.46
C VAL A 113 10.60 -2.15 -5.31
N LEU A 114 11.58 -3.00 -5.62
CA LEU A 114 12.28 -3.83 -4.62
C LEU A 114 13.74 -3.43 -4.40
N THR A 115 14.31 -2.56 -5.25
CA THR A 115 15.70 -2.15 -5.15
C THR A 115 15.90 -0.69 -5.58
N LEU A 116 16.92 -0.04 -5.01
CA LEU A 116 17.26 1.37 -5.34
C LEU A 116 17.68 1.57 -6.80
N ASP A 117 18.16 0.52 -7.48
CA ASP A 117 18.67 0.61 -8.83
C ASP A 117 17.72 0.08 -9.92
N GLN A 118 16.54 -0.42 -9.51
CA GLN A 118 15.45 -0.81 -10.41
C GLN A 118 15.16 0.30 -11.43
N LYS A 119 14.86 -0.12 -12.66
CA LYS A 119 14.53 0.81 -13.75
C LYS A 119 13.26 1.59 -13.37
N ILE A 120 13.29 2.91 -13.56
CA ILE A 120 12.10 3.75 -13.37
C ILE A 120 11.03 3.35 -14.39
N VAL A 121 9.89 2.95 -13.87
CA VAL A 121 8.64 2.79 -14.62
C VAL A 121 7.89 4.11 -14.52
N LYS A 122 7.27 4.56 -15.62
CA LYS A 122 6.45 5.77 -15.63
C LYS A 122 5.00 5.34 -15.45
N GLY A 123 4.28 6.00 -14.55
CA GLY A 123 2.87 5.67 -14.30
C GLY A 123 2.45 6.17 -12.93
N ILE A 124 1.40 5.55 -12.42
CA ILE A 124 0.99 5.65 -11.02
C ILE A 124 1.96 4.80 -10.20
N ASP A 125 2.56 5.36 -9.16
CA ASP A 125 3.59 4.66 -8.36
C ASP A 125 3.01 3.52 -7.50
N GLY A 126 1.75 3.64 -7.06
CA GLY A 126 1.11 2.60 -6.26
C GLY A 126 -0.41 2.76 -6.16
N ILE A 127 -1.11 1.63 -6.15
CA ILE A 127 -2.55 1.58 -5.86
C ILE A 127 -2.78 0.58 -4.73
N TYR A 128 -3.59 0.98 -3.76
CA TYR A 128 -3.84 0.19 -2.56
C TYR A 128 -5.35 0.01 -2.30
N GLU A 129 -5.72 -1.17 -1.83
CA GLU A 129 -7.06 -1.46 -1.33
C GLU A 129 -7.05 -1.50 0.20
N ASN A 130 -8.03 -0.83 0.80
CA ASN A 130 -8.21 -0.75 2.25
C ASN A 130 -9.19 -1.82 2.72
N SER A 131 -8.76 -2.62 3.69
CA SER A 131 -9.63 -3.60 4.35
C SER A 131 -10.68 -2.98 5.30
N SER A 132 -10.60 -1.67 5.58
CA SER A 132 -11.50 -0.92 6.46
C SER A 132 -11.88 0.45 5.86
N PRO A 133 -12.72 0.49 4.81
CA PRO A 133 -13.14 1.73 4.14
C PRO A 133 -14.01 2.64 5.05
N PRO A 134 -14.07 3.96 4.79
CA PRO A 134 -13.47 4.72 3.68
C PRO A 134 -12.04 5.26 3.94
N PRO A 135 -11.22 5.53 2.89
CA PRO A 135 -11.49 5.18 1.49
C PRO A 135 -11.28 3.68 1.25
N LYS A 136 -11.90 3.13 0.21
CA LYS A 136 -11.70 1.75 -0.24
C LYS A 136 -10.45 1.62 -1.10
N TYR A 137 -10.21 2.56 -2.01
CA TYR A 137 -9.02 2.60 -2.85
C TYR A 137 -8.21 3.87 -2.62
N VAL A 138 -6.89 3.72 -2.65
CA VAL A 138 -5.95 4.83 -2.69
C VAL A 138 -5.13 4.71 -3.95
N ILE A 139 -5.12 5.77 -4.75
CA ILE A 139 -4.18 5.97 -5.85
C ILE A 139 -3.09 6.89 -5.31
N ALA A 140 -1.83 6.44 -5.34
CA ALA A 140 -0.74 7.16 -4.68
C ALA A 140 0.43 7.47 -5.62
N GLU A 141 1.07 8.59 -5.33
CA GLU A 141 2.33 9.02 -5.94
C GLU A 141 3.34 9.35 -4.84
N ALA A 142 4.59 8.95 -5.03
CA ALA A 142 5.70 9.27 -4.15
C ALA A 142 6.57 10.41 -4.73
N LYS A 143 6.98 11.34 -3.86
CA LYS A 143 7.97 12.38 -4.19
C LYS A 143 9.01 12.49 -3.10
N TYR A 144 10.28 12.41 -3.50
CA TYR A 144 11.41 12.58 -2.59
C TYR A 144 11.87 14.04 -2.50
N ASN A 145 12.01 14.51 -1.27
CA ASN A 145 12.49 15.82 -0.88
C ASN A 145 11.73 16.95 -1.59
N THR A 146 12.41 17.73 -2.43
CA THR A 146 11.82 18.88 -3.11
C THR A 146 11.07 18.52 -4.40
N ALA A 147 11.07 17.24 -4.80
CA ALA A 147 10.36 16.80 -6.00
C ALA A 147 8.85 17.11 -5.93
N GLN A 148 8.28 17.52 -7.07
CA GLN A 148 6.87 17.93 -7.17
C GLN A 148 6.14 17.14 -8.25
N LEU A 149 4.82 17.16 -8.20
CA LEU A 149 3.94 16.67 -9.27
C LEU A 149 4.14 17.50 -10.54
N SER A 150 4.41 16.82 -11.65
CA SER A 150 4.66 17.46 -12.95
C SER A 150 3.36 17.71 -13.73
N ASN A 151 3.39 18.67 -14.66
CA ASN A 151 2.39 18.78 -15.71
C ASN A 151 2.80 17.91 -16.89
N THR A 152 1.86 17.12 -17.40
CA THR A 152 2.06 16.21 -18.53
C THR A 152 1.11 16.57 -19.68
N LYS A 153 1.17 15.81 -20.77
CA LYS A 153 0.22 15.97 -21.88
C LYS A 153 -1.23 15.67 -21.48
N ASP A 154 -1.43 14.82 -20.47
CA ASP A 154 -2.75 14.41 -19.98
C ASP A 154 -3.20 15.23 -18.76
N GLY A 155 -2.53 16.35 -18.47
CA GLY A 155 -2.76 17.19 -17.30
C GLY A 155 -1.74 16.98 -16.19
N LYS A 156 -2.03 17.55 -15.02
CA LYS A 156 -1.17 17.45 -13.81
C LYS A 156 -1.16 16.00 -13.31
N GLN A 157 0.00 15.49 -12.91
CA GLN A 157 0.06 14.18 -12.24
C GLN A 157 -0.95 14.12 -11.09
N MET A 158 -1.61 12.97 -10.94
CA MET A 158 -2.67 12.71 -9.96
C MET A 158 -3.99 13.49 -10.15
N SER A 159 -4.15 14.23 -11.25
CA SER A 159 -5.49 14.69 -11.68
C SER A 159 -6.26 13.54 -12.32
N GLU A 160 -7.60 13.60 -12.31
CA GLU A 160 -8.46 12.60 -12.94
C GLU A 160 -8.11 12.39 -14.42
N THR A 161 -7.90 13.49 -15.17
CA THR A 161 -7.51 13.40 -16.58
C THR A 161 -6.17 12.71 -16.79
N TRP A 162 -5.25 12.80 -15.83
CA TRP A 162 -3.96 12.14 -15.90
C TRP A 162 -4.04 10.66 -15.51
N ILE A 163 -4.82 10.33 -14.49
CA ILE A 163 -5.05 8.95 -14.00
C ILE A 163 -5.70 8.11 -15.10
N ASP A 164 -6.75 8.64 -15.75
CA ASP A 164 -7.42 7.96 -16.87
C ASP A 164 -6.68 8.12 -18.20
N GLY A 165 -5.85 9.16 -18.31
CA GLY A 165 -5.05 9.44 -19.51
C GLY A 165 -4.05 8.32 -19.81
N SER A 166 -3.80 8.09 -21.10
CA SER A 166 -2.82 7.11 -21.59
C SER A 166 -2.96 5.70 -21.02
N ARG A 167 -4.17 5.31 -20.55
CA ARG A 167 -4.45 4.00 -19.93
C ARG A 167 -3.57 3.68 -18.72
N ARG A 168 -3.23 4.70 -17.92
CA ARG A 168 -2.34 4.51 -16.75
C ARG A 168 -2.96 3.58 -15.72
N LEU A 169 -4.22 3.78 -15.38
CA LEU A 169 -4.91 2.93 -14.41
C LEU A 169 -4.91 1.45 -14.82
N GLU A 170 -5.28 1.15 -16.06
CA GLU A 170 -5.27 -0.21 -16.61
C GLU A 170 -3.86 -0.80 -16.67
N SER A 171 -2.86 0.00 -17.01
CA SER A 171 -1.46 -0.46 -17.06
C SER A 171 -0.90 -0.80 -15.68
N THR A 172 -1.50 -0.26 -14.61
CA THR A 172 -1.03 -0.41 -13.22
C THR A 172 -1.75 -1.56 -12.50
N VAL A 173 -3.04 -1.80 -12.74
CA VAL A 173 -3.85 -2.82 -12.02
C VAL A 173 -4.60 -3.81 -12.93
N GLY A 174 -4.46 -3.68 -14.26
CA GLY A 174 -5.26 -4.44 -15.23
C GLY A 174 -6.65 -3.84 -15.47
N GLU A 175 -7.29 -4.25 -16.58
CA GLU A 175 -8.57 -3.66 -17.03
C GLU A 175 -9.70 -3.86 -16.04
N GLU A 176 -9.89 -5.08 -15.53
CA GLU A 176 -11.00 -5.39 -14.61
C GLU A 176 -10.93 -4.58 -13.31
N MET A 177 -9.74 -4.43 -12.74
CA MET A 177 -9.57 -3.65 -11.51
C MET A 177 -9.68 -2.14 -11.78
N ALA A 178 -9.17 -1.66 -12.92
CA ALA A 178 -9.33 -0.27 -13.33
C ALA A 178 -10.81 0.12 -13.45
N ASP A 179 -11.63 -0.74 -14.05
CA ASP A 179 -13.07 -0.50 -14.18
C ASP A 179 -13.78 -0.48 -12.81
N LYS A 180 -13.41 -1.37 -11.89
CA LYS A 180 -13.93 -1.34 -10.50
C LYS A 180 -13.57 -0.06 -9.77
N ILE A 181 -12.34 0.43 -9.93
CA ILE A 181 -11.91 1.69 -9.31
C ILE A 181 -12.68 2.87 -9.91
N ARG A 182 -12.88 2.91 -11.23
CA ARG A 182 -13.67 3.98 -11.88
C ARG A 182 -15.14 3.96 -11.47
N GLU A 183 -15.74 2.78 -11.38
CA GLU A 183 -17.10 2.62 -10.88
C GLU A 183 -17.20 3.15 -9.44
N GLU A 184 -16.23 2.82 -8.59
CA GLU A 184 -16.17 3.33 -7.21
C GLU A 184 -16.00 4.86 -7.18
N MET A 185 -15.13 5.44 -8.02
CA MET A 185 -14.97 6.90 -8.15
C MET A 185 -16.27 7.60 -8.57
N LEU A 186 -17.06 6.96 -9.44
CA LEU A 186 -18.31 7.52 -9.95
C LEU A 186 -19.47 7.40 -8.95
N LEU A 187 -19.60 6.24 -8.31
CA LEU A 187 -20.75 5.91 -7.46
C LEU A 187 -20.54 6.31 -6.00
N ASN A 188 -19.30 6.24 -5.50
CA ASN A 188 -18.91 6.52 -4.12
C ASN A 188 -17.59 7.32 -4.09
N PRO A 189 -17.58 8.58 -4.55
CA PRO A 189 -16.35 9.36 -4.73
C PRO A 189 -15.49 9.48 -3.45
N GLU A 190 -16.09 9.42 -2.26
CA GLU A 190 -15.38 9.39 -0.97
C GLU A 190 -14.60 8.09 -0.70
N ASN A 191 -14.90 7.02 -1.45
CA ASN A 191 -14.23 5.73 -1.35
C ASN A 191 -12.96 5.63 -2.21
N VAL A 192 -12.61 6.65 -3.00
CA VAL A 192 -11.35 6.68 -3.74
C VAL A 192 -10.59 7.96 -3.43
N GLN A 193 -9.38 7.83 -2.90
CA GLN A 193 -8.53 8.98 -2.55
C GLN A 193 -7.25 9.01 -3.36
N ASN A 194 -6.96 10.17 -3.94
CA ASN A 194 -5.66 10.47 -4.54
C ASN A 194 -4.73 11.02 -3.45
N ILE A 195 -3.60 10.35 -3.22
CA ILE A 195 -2.66 10.70 -2.15
C ILE A 195 -1.26 10.97 -2.70
N LEU A 196 -0.68 12.09 -2.31
CA LEU A 196 0.75 12.35 -2.47
C LEU A 196 1.49 12.00 -1.18
N ILE A 197 2.48 11.12 -1.28
CA ILE A 197 3.45 10.84 -0.23
C ILE A 197 4.73 11.62 -0.52
N ASN A 198 5.04 12.59 0.33
CA ASN A 198 6.31 13.30 0.32
C ASN A 198 7.26 12.65 1.35
N VAL A 199 8.42 12.19 0.89
CA VAL A 199 9.47 11.62 1.77
C VAL A 199 10.62 12.62 1.86
N ASP A 200 10.96 13.09 3.05
CA ASP A 200 12.05 14.05 3.20
C ASP A 200 13.45 13.39 3.20
N LYS A 201 14.50 14.21 3.36
CA LYS A 201 15.89 13.74 3.37
C LYS A 201 16.24 12.83 4.55
N ASP A 202 15.46 12.92 5.63
CA ASP A 202 15.66 12.18 6.87
C ASP A 202 14.74 10.92 6.91
N GLY A 203 13.97 10.67 5.84
CA GLY A 203 13.08 9.52 5.71
C GLY A 203 11.68 9.74 6.30
N ASN A 204 11.33 10.95 6.73
CA ASN A 204 10.00 11.23 7.25
C ASN A 204 8.97 11.28 6.12
N VAL A 205 7.80 10.71 6.38
CA VAL A 205 6.68 10.64 5.43
C VAL A 205 5.63 11.68 5.77
N VAL A 206 5.27 12.52 4.80
CA VAL A 206 4.16 13.48 4.86
C VAL A 206 3.12 13.08 3.82
N LYS A 207 1.90 12.80 4.29
CA LYS A 207 0.73 12.53 3.46
C LYS A 207 0.03 13.83 3.09
N SER A 208 -0.40 13.96 1.84
CA SER A 208 -1.32 15.01 1.39
C SER A 208 -2.43 14.42 0.53
N ILE A 209 -3.69 14.75 0.82
CA ILE A 209 -4.82 14.39 -0.04
C ILE A 209 -4.87 15.36 -1.22
N LEU A 210 -5.17 14.85 -2.41
CA LEU A 210 -5.27 15.63 -3.64
C LEU A 210 -6.72 15.70 -4.12
N ASP A 211 -7.12 16.85 -4.65
CA ASP A 211 -8.37 17.03 -5.38
C ASP A 211 -8.31 16.41 -6.79
N SER A 212 -9.44 16.42 -7.50
CA SER A 212 -9.56 15.90 -8.88
C SER A 212 -8.65 16.61 -9.89
N SER A 213 -8.15 17.81 -9.57
CA SER A 213 -7.19 18.56 -10.39
C SER A 213 -5.72 18.26 -10.05
N GLY A 214 -5.46 17.34 -9.12
CA GLY A 214 -4.12 16.97 -8.65
C GLY A 214 -3.50 18.03 -7.74
N LYS A 215 -4.30 18.88 -7.08
CA LYS A 215 -3.83 19.88 -6.12
C LYS A 215 -4.07 19.40 -4.69
N LYS A 216 -3.15 19.76 -3.79
CA LYS A 216 -3.29 19.46 -2.36
C LYS A 216 -4.54 20.15 -1.82
N ILE A 217 -5.38 19.38 -1.14
CA ILE A 217 -6.47 19.92 -0.32
C ILE A 217 -5.82 20.47 0.95
N ILE A 218 -6.09 21.75 1.24
CA ILE A 218 -5.70 22.36 2.52
C ILE A 218 -6.83 22.05 3.48
N GLU A 219 -6.56 21.21 4.47
CA GLU A 219 -7.44 21.00 5.64
C GLU A 219 -7.21 22.10 6.68
#